data_AF-A0AAF3J736-F1
#
_entry.id   AF-A0AAF3J736-F1
#
_cell.length_a   1.000
_cell.length_b   1.000
_cell.length_c   1.000
_cell.angle_alpha   90.00
_cell.angle_beta   90.00
_cell.angle_gamma   90.00
#
_symmetry.space_group_name_H-M   'P 1'
#
loop_
_entity.id
_entity.type
_entity.pdbx_description
1 polymer ?
#
loop_
_entity_poly.entity_id
_entity_poly.type
_entity_poly.pdbx_seq_one_letter_code
_entity_poly.pdbx_strand_id
1 'polypeptide(L)'
;MLSKKSHLELLTICYRRASSSVLAANLEMPKFEMTSETATQLPPFPSFKETWPKRIVDDSTPSWPQQATASNSTRLLQDIDTFIFDADGVLWLGGSAIPGSAEFIHNLLAQGKRVLLLTNNATKSRPMFYEKLRALNFPEQLTHDVLINPAIVLTDLLIRAGFPQTKKKVYLIGEQGIRDELKGAGIDFFGHGPEKILPQNLQIFNHKENFEEKPENVGAVVVGYEKFFNYQKLLKATNYLRNEETLFVATNEDETCPSSDPSLVIPDAGPIVAAVKCASGREPITVGKPNSASFNYICRRWKINPSKTMMIGDRMNTDILFGRKHGMKTLLVLSGCHQLEDIRLAVHRSLPSLIPDLFSSSLGALLPKERALPLCASGREPITVGKPNSASFNYICRRWKINPSKTMMIGDRMNTDILFGRKHGMKTLLVLSGCHQLEDIRLAVHRSLPSLIPDLFSSSLGALLPKERALPLWNRCEIDIE
;
A
#
# COMPACT_ATOMS: atom_id res chain seq x y z
N MET A 1 -38.19 -22.71 -16.47
CA MET A 1 -38.61 -21.79 -17.55
C MET A 1 -39.13 -20.51 -16.92
N LEU A 2 -38.92 -19.38 -17.62
CA LEU A 2 -39.07 -17.97 -17.21
C LEU A 2 -37.91 -17.39 -16.39
N SER A 3 -37.38 -16.22 -16.72
CA SER A 3 -36.50 -15.92 -17.86
C SER A 3 -35.82 -14.57 -17.56
N LYS A 4 -34.50 -14.59 -17.33
CA LYS A 4 -33.41 -13.64 -17.65
C LYS A 4 -33.65 -12.13 -17.98
N LYS A 5 -34.76 -11.47 -17.64
CA LYS A 5 -35.02 -10.09 -18.10
C LYS A 5 -35.15 -8.99 -17.03
N SER A 6 -34.71 -9.20 -15.79
CA SER A 6 -34.92 -8.19 -14.73
C SER A 6 -33.66 -7.73 -14.00
N HIS A 7 -32.46 -7.95 -14.56
CA HIS A 7 -31.20 -7.53 -13.93
C HIS A 7 -30.40 -6.49 -14.73
N LEU A 8 -30.90 -6.04 -15.88
CA LEU A 8 -30.17 -5.12 -16.77
C LEU A 8 -30.69 -3.67 -16.81
N GLU A 9 -31.79 -3.34 -16.11
CA GLU A 9 -32.36 -1.98 -16.16
C GLU A 9 -31.94 -1.07 -14.99
N LEU A 10 -31.26 -1.59 -13.95
CA LEU A 10 -30.80 -0.79 -12.81
C LEU A 10 -29.35 -0.28 -12.91
N LEU A 11 -28.61 -0.61 -13.97
CA LEU A 11 -27.20 -0.22 -14.14
C LEU A 11 -26.95 0.98 -15.06
N THR A 12 -28.00 1.66 -15.55
CA THR A 12 -27.88 2.72 -16.58
C THR A 12 -28.05 4.16 -16.05
N ILE A 13 -28.10 4.40 -14.73
CA ILE A 13 -28.40 5.74 -14.16
C ILE A 13 -27.21 6.46 -13.48
N CYS A 14 -25.99 5.89 -13.43
CA CYS A 14 -24.86 6.56 -12.74
C CYS A 14 -23.73 7.13 -13.62
N TYR A 15 -23.82 7.12 -14.96
CA TYR A 15 -22.74 7.61 -15.83
C TYR A 15 -23.09 8.83 -16.70
N ARG A 16 -23.80 9.82 -16.14
CA ARG A 16 -23.84 11.19 -16.70
C ARG A 16 -23.81 12.25 -15.60
N ARG A 17 -22.59 12.65 -15.20
CA ARG A 17 -22.30 14.01 -14.68
C ARG A 17 -20.80 14.19 -14.44
N ALA A 18 -20.06 14.48 -15.50
CA ALA A 18 -18.83 15.28 -15.44
C ALA A 18 -18.35 15.56 -16.87
N SER A 19 -19.00 16.49 -17.57
CA SER A 19 -18.46 17.23 -18.72
C SER A 19 -19.49 18.26 -19.16
N SER A 20 -19.45 19.44 -18.56
CA SER A 20 -20.15 20.61 -19.10
C SER A 20 -19.31 21.84 -18.81
N SER A 21 -18.36 22.11 -19.71
CA SER A 21 -17.86 23.46 -20.01
C SER A 21 -16.77 23.40 -21.08
N VAL A 22 -17.14 23.27 -22.36
CA VAL A 22 -16.50 24.01 -23.46
C VAL A 22 -17.56 24.23 -24.54
N LEU A 23 -17.59 25.47 -25.04
CA LEU A 23 -18.49 25.98 -26.06
C LEU A 23 -18.43 25.23 -27.39
N ALA A 24 -19.54 25.39 -28.12
CA ALA A 24 -19.85 24.95 -29.46
C ALA A 24 -18.71 25.07 -30.49
N ALA A 25 -18.51 23.99 -31.25
CA ALA A 25 -18.14 24.05 -32.65
C ALA A 25 -18.81 22.87 -33.38
N ASN A 26 -19.65 23.19 -34.36
CA ASN A 26 -20.34 22.25 -35.23
C ASN A 26 -19.34 21.42 -36.04
N LEU A 27 -19.34 20.11 -35.83
CA LEU A 27 -18.85 19.13 -36.80
C LEU A 27 -19.85 17.99 -36.85
N GLU A 28 -20.60 17.91 -37.96
CA GLU A 28 -21.47 16.79 -38.28
C GLU A 28 -20.64 15.51 -38.43
N MET A 29 -20.91 14.53 -37.57
CA MET A 29 -20.40 13.17 -37.70
C MET A 29 -21.45 12.31 -38.44
N PRO A 30 -21.05 11.46 -39.40
CA PRO A 30 -21.98 10.68 -40.21
C PRO A 30 -22.73 9.66 -39.36
N LYS A 31 -24.05 9.55 -39.58
CA LYS A 31 -24.91 8.52 -38.97
C LYS A 31 -24.51 7.15 -39.50
N PHE A 32 -23.86 6.34 -38.65
CA PHE A 32 -23.76 4.90 -38.86
C PHE A 32 -24.98 4.22 -38.22
N GLU A 33 -25.86 3.66 -39.05
CA GLU A 33 -26.87 2.69 -38.61
C GLU A 33 -26.17 1.35 -38.35
N MET A 34 -26.20 0.88 -37.10
CA MET A 34 -25.81 -0.50 -36.79
C MET A 34 -27.02 -1.42 -36.90
N THR A 35 -26.96 -2.35 -37.86
CA THR A 35 -27.80 -3.54 -37.92
C THR A 35 -27.45 -4.49 -36.78
N SER A 36 -28.44 -5.24 -36.29
CA SER A 36 -28.45 -5.96 -35.01
C SER A 36 -27.68 -7.29 -34.97
N GLU A 37 -26.59 -7.45 -35.73
CA GLU A 37 -25.87 -8.72 -35.84
C GLU A 37 -24.36 -8.55 -35.71
N THR A 38 -23.87 -8.20 -34.52
CA THR A 38 -22.57 -8.62 -33.95
C THR A 38 -22.40 -7.98 -32.57
N ALA A 39 -23.16 -8.45 -31.58
CA ALA A 39 -22.97 -8.07 -30.18
C ALA A 39 -22.89 -9.34 -29.32
N THR A 40 -21.95 -10.22 -29.63
CA THR A 40 -21.52 -11.26 -28.69
C THR A 40 -20.00 -11.24 -28.61
N GLN A 41 -19.52 -11.20 -27.37
CA GLN A 41 -18.12 -11.29 -26.93
C GLN A 41 -17.28 -10.00 -26.95
N LEU A 42 -17.65 -9.04 -26.10
CA LEU A 42 -16.63 -8.32 -25.34
C LEU A 42 -16.45 -9.06 -24.00
N PRO A 43 -15.23 -9.48 -23.62
CA PRO A 43 -15.00 -10.04 -22.29
C PRO A 43 -15.36 -8.97 -21.25
N PRO A 44 -15.85 -9.36 -20.05
CA PRO A 44 -16.08 -8.40 -18.99
C PRO A 44 -14.78 -7.61 -18.73
N PHE A 45 -14.91 -6.30 -18.51
CA PHE A 45 -13.80 -5.52 -17.97
C PHE A 45 -13.34 -6.21 -16.67
N PRO A 46 -12.03 -6.49 -16.52
CA PRO A 46 -11.53 -7.03 -15.27
C PRO A 46 -11.92 -6.06 -14.16
N SER A 47 -12.69 -6.56 -13.19
CA SER A 47 -12.88 -5.82 -11.94
C SER A 47 -11.50 -5.49 -11.38
N PHE A 48 -11.39 -4.37 -10.66
CA PHE A 48 -10.16 -3.82 -10.06
C PHE A 48 -9.43 -4.78 -9.06
N LYS A 49 -9.80 -6.06 -9.04
CA LYS A 49 -9.25 -7.16 -8.23
C LYS A 49 -8.39 -8.15 -9.05
N GLU A 50 -8.08 -7.92 -10.32
CA GLU A 50 -7.42 -8.90 -11.21
C GLU A 50 -5.95 -8.61 -11.57
N THR A 51 -5.16 -8.02 -10.66
CA THR A 51 -3.69 -7.94 -10.81
C THR A 51 -2.94 -8.84 -9.82
N TRP A 52 -3.45 -10.05 -9.57
CA TRP A 52 -2.75 -11.06 -8.76
C TRP A 52 -1.92 -11.99 -9.65
N PRO A 53 -0.69 -12.37 -9.25
CA PRO A 53 0.15 -13.25 -10.05
C PRO A 53 -0.52 -14.58 -10.34
N LYS A 54 -0.39 -15.05 -11.58
CA LYS A 54 -0.95 -16.32 -12.05
C LYS A 54 -0.32 -17.49 -11.28
N ARG A 55 -1.22 -18.38 -10.83
CA ARG A 55 -1.06 -19.71 -10.22
C ARG A 55 0.38 -20.26 -10.23
N ILE A 56 1.04 -20.24 -9.08
CA ILE A 56 2.12 -21.18 -8.74
C ILE A 56 1.45 -22.27 -7.92
N VAL A 57 1.38 -23.49 -8.47
CA VAL A 57 0.82 -24.66 -7.78
C VAL A 57 1.90 -25.23 -6.88
N ASP A 58 1.71 -25.10 -5.57
CA ASP A 58 2.38 -25.91 -4.55
C ASP A 58 1.27 -26.75 -3.88
N ASP A 59 1.45 -28.07 -3.87
CA ASP A 59 0.44 -29.10 -3.57
C ASP A 59 0.16 -29.31 -2.07
N SER A 60 0.61 -28.40 -1.20
CA SER A 60 0.20 -28.40 0.21
C SER A 60 -1.07 -27.57 0.39
N THR A 61 -2.14 -28.18 0.91
CA THR A 61 -3.32 -27.44 1.39
C THR A 61 -2.84 -26.38 2.38
N PRO A 62 -2.97 -25.07 2.09
CA PRO A 62 -2.32 -24.07 2.92
C PRO A 62 -2.93 -24.06 4.32
N SER A 63 -2.15 -24.45 5.33
CA SER A 63 -2.58 -24.39 6.72
C SER A 63 -2.76 -22.95 7.15
N TRP A 64 -3.77 -22.69 7.98
CA TRP A 64 -3.96 -21.39 8.62
C TRP A 64 -2.72 -20.98 9.42
N PRO A 65 -2.23 -19.72 9.30
CA PRO A 65 -1.04 -19.27 10.02
C PRO A 65 -1.24 -19.25 11.53
N GLN A 66 -0.16 -19.44 12.28
CA GLN A 66 -0.22 -19.37 13.74
C GLN A 66 -0.18 -17.92 14.23
N GLN A 67 -1.04 -17.57 15.18
CA GLN A 67 -0.98 -16.26 15.82
C GLN A 67 0.19 -16.18 16.82
N ALA A 68 1.09 -15.23 16.62
CA ALA A 68 2.15 -14.89 17.55
C ALA A 68 1.63 -13.83 18.54
N THR A 69 1.89 -14.04 19.83
CA THR A 69 1.47 -13.17 20.93
C THR A 69 2.58 -13.11 21.98
N ALA A 70 2.48 -12.19 22.93
CA ALA A 70 3.39 -12.09 24.07
C ALA A 70 3.61 -13.42 24.83
N SER A 71 2.63 -14.33 24.87
CA SER A 71 2.74 -15.59 25.63
C SER A 71 3.47 -16.71 24.90
N ASN A 72 3.59 -16.63 23.57
CA ASN A 72 4.22 -17.67 22.77
C ASN A 72 5.39 -17.19 21.89
N SER A 73 5.61 -15.87 21.78
CA SER A 73 6.62 -15.25 20.91
C SER A 73 8.02 -15.78 21.19
N THR A 74 8.42 -15.90 22.47
CA THR A 74 9.72 -16.45 22.86
C THR A 74 9.97 -17.83 22.23
N ARG A 75 8.99 -18.74 22.32
CA ARG A 75 9.09 -20.08 21.75
C ARG A 75 9.11 -20.06 20.21
N LEU A 76 8.25 -19.24 19.59
CA LEU A 76 8.11 -19.20 18.14
C LEU A 76 9.32 -18.60 17.43
N LEU A 77 10.05 -17.72 18.12
CA LEU A 77 11.16 -16.95 17.58
C LEU A 77 12.54 -17.46 18.03
N GLN A 78 12.61 -18.44 18.93
CA GLN A 78 13.86 -18.90 19.55
C GLN A 78 14.95 -19.30 18.53
N ASP A 79 14.55 -20.02 17.47
CA ASP A 79 15.42 -20.62 16.46
C ASP A 79 15.79 -19.65 15.31
N ILE A 80 15.32 -18.40 15.40
CA ILE A 80 15.62 -17.37 14.41
C ILE A 80 16.85 -16.59 14.84
N ASP A 81 17.87 -16.56 14.00
CA ASP A 81 19.13 -15.85 14.27
C ASP A 81 19.13 -14.44 13.64
N THR A 82 18.46 -14.28 12.50
CA THR A 82 18.39 -13.02 11.76
C THR A 82 16.95 -12.61 11.49
N PHE A 83 16.64 -11.35 11.76
CA PHE A 83 15.34 -10.74 11.49
C PHE A 83 15.49 -9.65 10.44
N ILE A 84 14.70 -9.74 9.39
CA ILE A 84 14.61 -8.73 8.32
C ILE A 84 13.24 -8.07 8.47
N PHE A 85 13.23 -6.77 8.71
CA PHE A 85 12.01 -5.99 8.90
C PHE A 85 11.74 -5.13 7.69
N ASP A 86 10.51 -5.14 7.18
CA ASP A 86 10.01 -3.96 6.51
C ASP A 86 9.92 -2.76 7.48
N ALA A 87 9.76 -1.56 6.94
CA ALA A 87 9.80 -0.31 7.67
C ALA A 87 8.41 0.34 7.83
N ASP A 88 7.82 0.79 6.73
CA ASP A 88 6.58 1.56 6.72
C ASP A 88 5.38 0.61 6.90
N GLY A 89 4.63 0.75 8.00
CA GLY A 89 3.56 -0.18 8.38
C GLY A 89 3.99 -1.26 9.38
N VAL A 90 5.30 -1.41 9.61
CA VAL A 90 5.87 -2.38 10.57
C VAL A 90 6.56 -1.72 11.75
N LEU A 91 7.51 -0.82 11.48
CA LEU A 91 8.27 -0.07 12.49
C LEU A 91 7.66 1.30 12.75
N TRP A 92 7.14 1.95 11.71
CA TRP A 92 6.54 3.28 11.82
C TRP A 92 5.44 3.47 10.77
N LEU A 93 4.60 4.48 10.99
CA LEU A 93 3.70 5.00 9.98
C LEU A 93 3.94 6.49 9.84
N GLY A 94 4.35 6.92 8.64
CA GLY A 94 4.72 8.31 8.39
C GLY A 94 5.86 8.77 9.32
N GLY A 95 5.58 9.76 10.17
CA GLY A 95 6.54 10.36 11.11
C GLY A 95 6.52 9.77 12.52
N SER A 96 5.78 8.69 12.78
CA SER A 96 5.59 8.16 14.14
C SER A 96 5.89 6.67 14.22
N ALA A 97 6.61 6.26 15.25
CA ALA A 97 6.88 4.84 15.53
C ALA A 97 5.57 4.11 15.85
N ILE A 98 5.45 2.87 15.39
CA ILE A 98 4.37 1.97 15.82
C ILE A 98 4.66 1.57 17.27
N PRO A 99 3.68 1.65 18.19
CA PRO A 99 3.92 1.35 19.61
C PRO A 99 4.53 -0.04 19.83
N GLY A 100 5.58 -0.13 20.64
CA GLY A 100 6.29 -1.38 20.93
C GLY A 100 7.35 -1.79 19.90
N SER A 101 7.44 -1.11 18.75
CA SER A 101 8.37 -1.51 17.67
C SER A 101 9.83 -1.30 18.05
N ALA A 102 10.19 -0.13 18.61
CA ALA A 102 11.54 0.16 19.05
C ALA A 102 11.98 -0.75 20.19
N GLU A 103 11.10 -1.00 21.18
CA GLU A 103 11.39 -1.93 22.29
C GLU A 103 11.58 -3.37 21.79
N PHE A 104 10.81 -3.79 20.78
CA PHE A 104 10.97 -5.12 20.17
C PHE A 104 12.34 -5.27 19.52
N ILE A 105 12.79 -4.28 18.74
CA ILE A 105 14.13 -4.32 18.14
C ILE A 105 15.22 -4.29 19.22
N HIS A 106 15.05 -3.49 20.27
CA HIS A 106 15.98 -3.46 21.40
C HIS A 106 16.14 -4.85 22.04
N ASN A 107 15.03 -5.55 22.28
CA ASN A 107 15.04 -6.89 22.85
C ASN A 107 15.72 -7.93 21.96
N LEU A 108 15.55 -7.84 20.63
CA LEU A 108 16.24 -8.73 19.70
C LEU A 108 17.76 -8.51 19.74
N LEU A 109 18.19 -7.25 19.70
CA LEU A 109 19.62 -6.92 19.77
C LEU A 109 20.23 -7.35 21.12
N ALA A 110 19.52 -7.15 22.22
CA ALA A 110 19.94 -7.59 23.56
C ALA A 110 20.09 -9.12 23.67
N GLN A 111 19.35 -9.88 22.86
CA GLN A 111 19.46 -11.34 22.74
C GLN A 111 20.55 -11.79 21.76
N GLY A 112 21.34 -10.85 21.21
CA GLY A 112 22.37 -11.14 20.21
C GLY A 112 21.81 -11.53 18.84
N LYS A 113 20.52 -11.26 18.58
CA LYS A 113 19.92 -11.51 17.26
C LYS A 113 20.36 -10.44 16.27
N ARG A 114 20.53 -10.82 15.01
CA ARG A 114 20.87 -9.88 13.93
C ARG A 114 19.60 -9.23 13.41
N VAL A 115 19.64 -7.91 13.23
CA VAL A 115 18.52 -7.11 12.69
C VAL A 115 18.95 -6.43 11.41
N LEU A 116 18.16 -6.60 10.35
CA LEU A 116 18.28 -5.91 9.07
C LEU A 116 16.96 -5.21 8.75
N LEU A 117 17.03 -4.06 8.08
CA LEU A 117 15.87 -3.31 7.61
C LEU A 117 15.82 -3.40 6.08
N LEU A 118 14.72 -3.86 5.52
CA LEU A 118 14.51 -4.00 4.08
C LEU A 118 13.23 -3.28 3.67
N THR A 119 13.35 -2.08 3.11
CA THR A 119 12.22 -1.25 2.64
C THR A 119 12.19 -1.18 1.12
N ASN A 120 11.01 -1.01 0.50
CA ASN A 120 10.88 -0.66 -0.92
C ASN A 120 10.93 0.86 -1.18
N ASN A 121 11.04 1.68 -0.13
CA ASN A 121 11.07 3.13 -0.25
C ASN A 121 12.47 3.62 -0.67
N ALA A 122 12.59 4.05 -1.92
CA ALA A 122 13.82 4.61 -2.49
C ALA A 122 13.85 6.16 -2.47
N THR A 123 12.87 6.82 -1.84
CA THR A 123 12.76 8.28 -1.89
C THR A 123 13.79 9.01 -1.03
N LYS A 124 14.16 8.41 0.11
CA LYS A 124 15.11 8.97 1.07
C LYS A 124 16.45 8.23 1.00
N SER A 125 17.54 8.95 1.24
CA SER A 125 18.86 8.36 1.36
C SER A 125 19.01 7.57 2.66
N ARG A 126 19.94 6.60 2.71
CA ARG A 126 20.19 5.82 3.94
C ARG A 126 20.56 6.68 5.15
N PRO A 127 21.36 7.76 5.04
CA PRO A 127 21.57 8.69 6.14
C PRO A 127 20.28 9.34 6.67
N MET A 128 19.36 9.73 5.79
CA MET A 128 18.07 10.31 6.22
C MET A 128 17.20 9.30 6.99
N PHE A 129 17.24 8.03 6.60
CA PHE A 129 16.57 6.97 7.37
C PHE A 129 17.23 6.73 8.72
N TYR A 130 18.56 6.80 8.80
CA TYR A 130 19.27 6.73 10.08
C TYR A 130 18.84 7.84 11.03
N GLU A 131 18.74 9.09 10.54
CA GLU A 131 18.19 10.19 11.35
C GLU A 131 16.76 9.92 11.81
N LYS A 132 15.93 9.33 10.94
CA LYS A 132 14.56 8.93 11.30
C LYS A 132 14.56 7.88 12.42
N LEU A 133 15.42 6.86 12.34
CA LEU A 133 15.55 5.84 13.39
C LEU A 133 15.88 6.47 14.73
N ARG A 134 16.84 7.40 14.77
CA ARG A 134 17.23 8.14 15.98
C ARG A 134 16.07 8.97 16.53
N ALA A 135 15.41 9.74 15.67
CA ALA A 135 14.27 10.58 16.06
C ALA A 135 13.08 9.76 16.62
N LEU A 136 12.98 8.49 16.21
CA LEU A 136 11.94 7.56 16.65
C LEU A 136 12.39 6.64 17.80
N ASN A 137 13.53 6.92 18.44
CA ASN A 137 14.09 6.17 19.56
C ASN A 137 14.38 4.69 19.25
N PHE A 138 14.72 4.36 18.00
CA PHE A 138 15.26 3.03 17.67
C PHE A 138 16.71 2.90 18.15
N PRO A 139 17.18 1.66 18.45
CA PRO A 139 18.52 1.45 18.99
C PRO A 139 19.63 1.99 18.08
N GLU A 140 20.62 2.67 18.67
CA GLU A 140 21.73 3.31 17.93
C GLU A 140 22.60 2.31 17.14
N GLN A 141 22.55 1.02 17.51
CA GLN A 141 23.20 -0.07 16.79
C GLN A 141 22.64 -0.27 15.37
N LEU A 142 21.42 0.22 15.09
CA LEU A 142 20.86 0.23 13.75
C LEU A 142 21.49 1.38 12.94
N THR A 143 22.70 1.16 12.45
CA THR A 143 23.39 2.12 11.59
C THR A 143 22.80 2.13 10.17
N HIS A 144 23.21 3.08 9.35
CA HIS A 144 22.80 3.13 7.92
C HIS A 144 23.22 1.88 7.12
N ASP A 145 24.17 1.09 7.62
CA ASP A 145 24.60 -0.15 6.97
C ASP A 145 23.55 -1.26 7.07
N VAL A 146 22.74 -1.32 8.13
CA VAL A 146 21.72 -2.36 8.27
C VAL A 146 20.47 -2.11 7.44
N LEU A 147 20.38 -0.94 6.78
CA LEU A 147 19.28 -0.56 5.92
C LEU A 147 19.56 -0.90 4.46
N ILE A 148 18.66 -1.70 3.91
CA ILE A 148 18.59 -2.07 2.50
C ILE A 148 17.33 -1.44 1.92
N ASN A 149 17.52 -0.57 0.93
CA ASN A 149 16.44 -0.03 0.10
C ASN A 149 16.75 -0.33 -1.38
N PRO A 150 15.82 -0.07 -2.32
CA PRO A 150 16.08 -0.35 -3.73
C PRO A 150 17.25 0.46 -4.29
N ALA A 151 17.52 1.66 -3.75
CA ALA A 151 18.59 2.54 -4.19
C ALA A 151 19.99 1.92 -4.01
N ILE A 152 20.27 1.27 -2.87
CA ILE A 152 21.58 0.60 -2.69
C ILE A 152 21.66 -0.70 -3.51
N VAL A 153 20.55 -1.43 -3.66
CA VAL A 153 20.53 -2.69 -4.42
C VAL A 153 20.70 -2.44 -5.92
N LEU A 154 20.04 -1.42 -6.48
CA LEU A 154 20.24 -1.04 -7.89
C LEU A 154 21.66 -0.52 -8.12
N THR A 155 22.20 0.26 -7.17
CA THR A 155 23.56 0.78 -7.29
C THR A 155 24.58 -0.36 -7.29
N ASP A 156 24.44 -1.36 -6.40
CA ASP A 156 25.26 -2.58 -6.42
C ASP A 156 25.12 -3.35 -7.75
N LEU A 157 23.91 -3.44 -8.29
CA LEU A 157 23.67 -4.07 -9.60
C LEU A 157 24.45 -3.35 -10.71
N LEU A 158 24.39 -2.02 -10.75
CA LEU A 158 25.09 -1.21 -11.76
C LEU A 158 26.62 -1.25 -11.58
N ILE A 159 27.12 -1.24 -10.34
CA ILE A 159 28.55 -1.45 -10.05
C ILE A 159 29.01 -2.79 -10.61
N ARG A 160 28.26 -3.87 -10.37
CA ARG A 160 28.59 -5.21 -10.90
C ARG A 160 28.46 -5.32 -12.41
N ALA A 161 27.66 -4.45 -13.03
CA ALA A 161 27.60 -4.30 -14.48
C ALA A 161 28.72 -3.40 -15.05
N GLY A 162 29.65 -2.91 -14.22
CA GLY A 162 30.83 -2.15 -14.63
C GLY A 162 30.59 -0.65 -14.85
N PHE A 163 29.45 -0.11 -14.43
CA PHE A 163 29.11 1.30 -14.69
C PHE A 163 30.19 2.31 -14.24
N PRO A 164 30.80 2.19 -13.04
CA PRO A 164 31.83 3.14 -12.60
C PRO A 164 33.07 3.20 -13.51
N GLN A 165 33.31 2.16 -14.32
CA GLN A 165 34.44 2.09 -15.24
C GLN A 165 34.05 2.47 -16.68
N THR A 166 32.76 2.63 -16.96
CA THR A 166 32.26 2.98 -18.29
C THR A 166 32.07 4.50 -18.43
N LYS A 167 31.99 4.97 -19.68
CA LYS A 167 31.50 6.34 -19.98
C LYS A 167 29.98 6.40 -20.13
N LYS A 168 29.28 5.30 -19.86
CA LYS A 168 27.82 5.21 -20.04
C LYS A 168 27.11 5.85 -18.85
N LYS A 169 26.01 6.52 -19.12
CA LYS A 169 25.20 7.24 -18.13
C LYS A 169 23.90 6.52 -17.82
N VAL A 170 23.35 6.80 -16.65
CA VAL A 170 22.01 6.35 -16.22
C VAL A 170 20.99 7.46 -16.48
N TYR A 171 19.94 7.16 -17.25
CA TYR A 171 18.76 8.01 -17.27
C TYR A 171 17.88 7.66 -16.07
N LEU A 172 17.72 8.61 -15.14
CA LEU A 172 17.09 8.40 -13.85
C LEU A 172 15.71 9.08 -13.78
N ILE A 173 14.68 8.26 -13.68
CA ILE A 173 13.35 8.65 -13.21
C ILE A 173 13.25 8.18 -11.76
N GLY A 174 13.43 9.07 -10.80
CA GLY A 174 13.48 8.68 -9.38
C GLY A 174 13.81 9.83 -8.44
N GLU A 175 13.53 9.64 -7.15
CA GLU A 175 13.77 10.64 -6.09
C GLU A 175 15.22 10.65 -5.55
N GLN A 176 15.48 11.55 -4.59
CA GLN A 176 16.80 11.85 -4.04
C GLN A 176 17.57 10.62 -3.51
N GLY A 177 16.91 9.64 -2.90
CA GLY A 177 17.58 8.45 -2.36
C GLY A 177 18.39 7.69 -3.41
N ILE A 178 17.86 7.54 -4.62
CA ILE A 178 18.56 6.87 -5.74
C ILE A 178 19.72 7.72 -6.23
N ARG A 179 19.47 9.02 -6.41
CA ARG A 179 20.45 10.00 -6.84
C ARG A 179 21.71 9.98 -5.96
N ASP A 180 21.51 9.97 -4.65
CA ASP A 180 22.60 10.06 -3.69
C ASP A 180 23.44 8.76 -3.65
N GLU A 181 22.83 7.58 -3.80
CA GLU A 181 23.57 6.30 -3.90
C GLU A 181 24.37 6.20 -5.21
N LEU A 182 23.79 6.57 -6.36
CA LEU A 182 24.51 6.60 -7.65
C LEU A 182 25.71 7.54 -7.60
N LYS A 183 25.51 8.76 -7.05
CA LYS A 183 26.58 9.74 -6.86
C LYS A 183 27.69 9.19 -5.95
N GLY A 184 27.33 8.54 -4.85
CA GLY A 184 28.28 7.93 -3.91
C GLY A 184 29.11 6.80 -4.55
N ALA A 185 28.56 6.11 -5.54
CA ALA A 185 29.24 5.07 -6.30
C ALA A 185 30.06 5.60 -7.50
N GLY A 186 30.06 6.90 -7.76
CA GLY A 186 30.71 7.49 -8.94
C GLY A 186 30.04 7.10 -10.26
N ILE A 187 28.73 6.83 -10.24
CA ILE A 187 27.96 6.51 -11.44
C ILE A 187 27.31 7.77 -11.98
N ASP A 188 27.62 8.13 -13.22
CA ASP A 188 27.02 9.28 -13.89
C ASP A 188 25.55 9.04 -14.21
N PHE A 189 24.70 10.03 -13.90
CA PHE A 189 23.28 10.00 -14.18
C PHE A 189 22.75 11.37 -14.61
N PHE A 190 21.59 11.38 -15.25
CA PHE A 190 20.86 12.59 -15.66
C PHE A 190 19.35 12.33 -15.66
N GLY A 191 18.55 13.37 -15.88
CA GLY A 191 17.08 13.27 -15.95
C GLY A 191 16.33 13.32 -14.61
N HIS A 192 17.01 13.33 -13.46
CA HIS A 192 16.38 13.49 -12.14
C HIS A 192 15.79 14.90 -11.95
N GLY A 193 14.59 14.99 -11.38
CA GLY A 193 13.93 16.26 -11.06
C GLY A 193 12.98 16.75 -12.16
N PRO A 194 12.51 18.00 -12.08
CA PRO A 194 11.61 18.55 -13.09
C PRO A 194 12.29 18.70 -14.45
N GLU A 195 11.55 18.35 -15.50
CA GLU A 195 11.96 18.61 -16.88
C GLU A 195 11.91 20.12 -17.20
N LYS A 196 12.75 20.56 -18.14
CA LYS A 196 12.67 21.94 -18.64
C LYS A 196 11.31 22.14 -19.32
N ILE A 197 10.63 23.23 -19.00
CA ILE A 197 9.38 23.60 -19.69
C ILE A 197 9.74 23.93 -21.14
N LEU A 198 9.23 23.12 -22.06
CA LEU A 198 9.43 23.33 -23.48
C LEU A 198 8.35 24.29 -24.02
N PRO A 199 8.66 25.15 -25.01
CA PRO A 199 7.65 26.01 -25.62
C PRO A 199 6.53 25.17 -26.27
N GLN A 200 5.32 25.72 -26.34
CA GLN A 200 4.06 25.01 -26.66
C GLN A 200 3.98 24.39 -28.07
N ASN A 201 4.98 24.58 -28.92
CA ASN A 201 5.03 23.95 -30.24
C ASN A 201 5.41 22.47 -30.10
N LEU A 202 4.47 21.57 -30.44
CA LEU A 202 4.57 20.10 -30.46
C LEU A 202 5.76 19.50 -31.26
N GLN A 203 6.69 20.31 -31.79
CA GLN A 203 7.85 19.85 -32.56
C GLN A 203 8.88 19.06 -31.73
N ILE A 204 8.72 19.03 -30.40
CA ILE A 204 9.57 18.26 -29.48
C ILE A 204 9.66 16.78 -29.88
N PHE A 205 8.57 16.23 -30.42
CA PHE A 205 8.46 14.82 -30.81
C PHE A 205 9.20 14.45 -32.10
N ASN A 206 9.66 15.45 -32.88
CA ASN A 206 10.24 15.22 -34.21
C ASN A 206 11.76 15.42 -34.27
N HIS A 207 12.40 15.89 -33.20
CA HIS A 207 13.84 16.22 -33.21
C HIS A 207 14.58 15.54 -32.06
N LYS A 208 15.46 14.58 -32.41
CA LYS A 208 16.39 13.90 -31.48
C LYS A 208 17.32 14.87 -30.73
N GLU A 209 17.48 16.09 -31.23
CA GLU A 209 18.31 17.15 -30.64
C GLU A 209 17.80 17.66 -29.28
N ASN A 210 16.56 17.31 -28.90
CA ASN A 210 15.98 17.66 -27.60
C ASN A 210 16.33 16.68 -26.46
N PHE A 211 17.07 15.61 -26.77
CA PHE A 211 17.50 14.65 -25.77
C PHE A 211 18.76 15.17 -25.09
N GLU A 212 18.78 15.15 -23.75
CA GLU A 212 19.93 15.59 -22.94
C GLU A 212 21.20 14.79 -23.25
N GLU A 213 21.03 13.54 -23.65
CA GLU A 213 22.13 12.64 -23.97
C GLU A 213 21.86 11.86 -25.25
N LYS A 214 22.94 11.49 -25.93
CA LYS A 214 22.84 10.62 -27.09
C LYS A 214 22.49 9.19 -26.65
N PRO A 215 21.60 8.47 -27.35
CA PRO A 215 21.22 7.11 -26.97
C PRO A 215 22.40 6.15 -26.79
N GLU A 216 23.46 6.29 -27.58
CA GLU A 216 24.69 5.50 -27.46
C GLU A 216 25.48 5.76 -26.17
N ASN A 217 25.24 6.87 -25.48
CA ASN A 217 25.88 7.17 -24.19
C ASN A 217 25.05 6.65 -23.00
N VAL A 218 23.81 6.21 -23.22
CA VAL A 218 22.95 5.71 -22.15
C VAL A 218 23.16 4.21 -21.98
N GLY A 219 23.54 3.78 -20.78
CA GLY A 219 23.74 2.37 -20.44
C GLY A 219 22.58 1.77 -19.65
N ALA A 220 21.82 2.60 -18.93
CA ALA A 220 20.66 2.16 -18.18
C ALA A 220 19.57 3.23 -18.11
N VAL A 221 18.32 2.77 -18.06
CA VAL A 221 17.16 3.54 -17.63
C VAL A 221 16.70 2.98 -16.29
N VAL A 222 16.77 3.80 -15.25
CA VAL A 222 16.35 3.46 -13.89
C VAL A 222 15.03 4.17 -13.61
N VAL A 223 14.03 3.40 -13.19
CA VAL A 223 12.67 3.89 -12.90
C VAL A 223 12.28 3.55 -11.47
N GLY A 224 11.96 4.57 -10.69
CA GLY A 224 11.34 4.46 -9.39
C GLY A 224 10.25 5.51 -9.21
N TYR A 225 9.80 5.68 -7.96
CA TYR A 225 8.88 6.77 -7.63
C TYR A 225 9.56 8.11 -7.89
N GLU A 226 8.86 9.02 -8.58
CA GLU A 226 9.27 10.41 -8.77
C GLU A 226 8.04 11.31 -8.93
N LYS A 227 7.96 12.37 -8.11
CA LYS A 227 6.81 13.30 -8.16
C LYS A 227 6.76 14.17 -9.42
N PHE A 228 7.88 14.28 -10.15
CA PHE A 228 8.00 15.06 -11.38
C PHE A 228 7.80 14.23 -12.65
N PHE A 229 7.36 12.97 -12.51
CA PHE A 229 7.09 12.12 -13.67
C PHE A 229 6.05 12.76 -14.60
N ASN A 230 6.38 12.79 -15.90
CA ASN A 230 5.54 13.40 -16.92
C ASN A 230 5.76 12.68 -18.28
N TYR A 231 5.01 13.11 -19.29
CA TYR A 231 5.10 12.50 -20.62
C TYR A 231 6.47 12.66 -21.30
N GLN A 232 7.18 13.76 -21.06
CA GLN A 232 8.53 13.97 -21.64
C GLN A 232 9.52 12.94 -21.10
N LYS A 233 9.45 12.64 -19.79
CA LYS A 233 10.27 11.58 -19.19
C LYS A 233 9.94 10.20 -19.75
N LEU A 234 8.66 9.90 -19.90
CA LEU A 234 8.19 8.66 -20.52
C LEU A 234 8.73 8.52 -21.95
N LEU A 235 8.65 9.58 -22.75
CA LEU A 235 9.18 9.61 -24.12
C LEU A 235 10.69 9.34 -24.15
N LYS A 236 11.46 10.02 -23.30
CA LYS A 236 12.92 9.84 -23.20
C LYS A 236 13.27 8.40 -22.80
N ALA A 237 12.67 7.90 -21.72
CA ALA A 237 12.88 6.52 -21.25
C ALA A 237 12.60 5.51 -22.36
N THR A 238 11.44 5.63 -23.03
CA THR A 238 11.03 4.74 -24.12
C THR A 238 12.04 4.74 -25.26
N ASN A 239 12.55 5.90 -25.65
CA ASN A 239 13.51 6.02 -26.75
C ASN A 239 14.91 5.52 -26.37
N TYR A 240 15.39 5.74 -25.15
CA TYR A 240 16.65 5.15 -24.67
C TYR A 240 16.58 3.63 -24.57
N LEU A 241 15.41 3.08 -24.23
CA LEU A 241 15.15 1.65 -24.15
C LEU A 241 15.02 0.95 -25.51
N ARG A 242 14.95 1.70 -26.62
CA ARG A 242 15.03 1.12 -27.98
C ARG A 242 16.37 0.45 -28.25
N ASN A 243 17.44 0.89 -27.59
CA ASN A 243 18.70 0.17 -27.62
C ASN A 243 18.59 -1.04 -26.68
N GLU A 244 18.71 -2.24 -27.23
CA GLU A 244 18.58 -3.50 -26.50
C GLU A 244 19.67 -3.67 -25.43
N GLU A 245 20.84 -3.06 -25.63
CA GLU A 245 21.95 -3.09 -24.67
C GLU A 245 21.69 -2.20 -23.45
N THR A 246 20.76 -1.24 -23.54
CA THR A 246 20.41 -0.38 -22.41
C THR A 246 19.68 -1.21 -21.36
N LEU A 247 20.19 -1.24 -20.13
CA LEU A 247 19.51 -1.92 -19.02
C LEU A 247 18.21 -1.19 -18.67
N PHE A 248 17.14 -1.93 -18.46
CA PHE A 248 15.92 -1.40 -17.85
C PHE A 248 15.84 -1.89 -16.42
N VAL A 249 15.89 -0.99 -15.43
CA VAL A 249 15.90 -1.33 -14.01
C VAL A 249 14.79 -0.58 -13.28
N ALA A 250 14.01 -1.30 -12.47
CA ALA A 250 12.94 -0.71 -11.66
C ALA A 250 13.24 -0.84 -10.17
N THR A 251 12.89 0.16 -9.35
CA THR A 251 13.10 0.08 -7.89
C THR A 251 12.16 -0.93 -7.25
N ASN A 252 10.87 -0.81 -7.51
CA ASN A 252 9.80 -1.69 -7.04
C ASN A 252 8.62 -1.53 -8.01
N GLU A 253 7.63 -2.41 -7.91
CA GLU A 253 6.39 -2.34 -8.70
C GLU A 253 5.16 -2.15 -7.78
N ASP A 254 5.37 -1.58 -6.58
CA ASP A 254 4.30 -1.38 -5.61
C ASP A 254 3.28 -0.38 -6.17
N GLU A 255 1.99 -0.65 -5.99
CA GLU A 255 0.95 0.15 -6.62
C GLU A 255 0.72 1.47 -5.88
N THR A 256 0.81 1.42 -4.55
CA THR A 256 0.49 2.54 -3.65
C THR A 256 1.38 2.55 -2.40
N CYS A 257 1.61 3.75 -1.86
CA CYS A 257 2.26 3.95 -0.56
C CYS A 257 1.22 4.09 0.56
N PRO A 258 1.54 3.67 1.81
CA PRO A 258 0.69 3.93 2.96
C PRO A 258 0.61 5.44 3.29
N SER A 259 -0.60 5.92 3.59
CA SER A 259 -0.91 7.30 3.96
C SER A 259 -1.40 7.38 5.41
N SER A 260 -1.07 8.47 6.11
CA SER A 260 -1.66 8.77 7.43
C SER A 260 -3.15 9.14 7.35
N ASP A 261 -3.58 9.63 6.18
CA ASP A 261 -4.99 9.86 5.87
C ASP A 261 -5.51 8.67 5.05
N PRO A 262 -6.40 7.83 5.62
CA PRO A 262 -6.92 6.65 4.94
C PRO A 262 -7.86 6.98 3.77
N SER A 263 -8.26 8.24 3.58
CA SER A 263 -9.03 8.66 2.40
C SER A 263 -8.17 8.96 1.18
N LEU A 264 -6.85 9.09 1.36
CA LEU A 264 -5.90 9.40 0.30
C LEU A 264 -5.19 8.15 -0.20
N VAL A 265 -5.33 7.89 -1.50
CA VAL A 265 -4.55 6.87 -2.21
C VAL A 265 -3.39 7.56 -2.91
N ILE A 266 -2.17 7.21 -2.50
CA ILE A 266 -0.94 7.78 -3.05
C ILE A 266 -0.30 6.74 -3.98
N PRO A 267 -0.19 7.00 -5.30
CA PRO A 267 0.53 6.13 -6.22
C PRO A 267 2.02 6.00 -5.85
N ASP A 268 2.57 4.79 -5.93
CA ASP A 268 4.02 4.53 -5.74
C ASP A 268 4.73 4.37 -7.11
N ALA A 269 5.87 3.69 -7.17
CA ALA A 269 6.67 3.50 -8.37
C ALA A 269 5.98 2.62 -9.42
N GLY A 270 5.12 1.67 -9.02
CA GLY A 270 4.47 0.71 -9.90
C GLY A 270 3.74 1.33 -11.09
N PRO A 271 2.86 2.34 -10.90
CA PRO A 271 2.24 3.05 -12.01
C PRO A 271 3.21 3.71 -12.99
N ILE A 272 4.34 4.24 -12.51
CA ILE A 272 5.39 4.85 -13.36
C ILE A 272 6.10 3.76 -14.15
N VAL A 273 6.48 2.67 -13.49
CA VAL A 273 7.12 1.50 -14.11
C VAL A 273 6.20 0.88 -15.17
N ALA A 274 4.91 0.73 -14.88
CA ALA A 274 3.91 0.22 -15.81
C ALA A 274 3.78 1.09 -17.07
N ALA A 275 3.82 2.41 -16.93
CA ALA A 275 3.79 3.32 -18.08
C ALA A 275 5.01 3.12 -19.00
N VAL A 276 6.22 3.01 -18.42
CA VAL A 276 7.46 2.78 -19.17
C VAL A 276 7.48 1.39 -19.80
N LYS A 277 7.01 0.34 -19.10
CA LYS A 277 6.84 -1.02 -19.63
C LYS A 277 5.95 -1.03 -20.87
N CYS A 278 4.76 -0.44 -20.73
CA CYS A 278 3.78 -0.36 -21.81
C CYS A 278 4.34 0.36 -23.04
N ALA A 279 4.98 1.52 -22.85
CA ALA A 279 5.48 2.32 -23.96
C ALA A 279 6.73 1.73 -24.63
N SER A 280 7.63 1.10 -23.86
CA SER A 280 8.88 0.53 -24.38
C SER A 280 8.74 -0.91 -24.90
N GLY A 281 7.70 -1.65 -24.48
CA GLY A 281 7.56 -3.07 -24.76
C GLY A 281 8.60 -3.95 -24.05
N ARG A 282 9.32 -3.41 -23.06
CA ARG A 282 10.38 -4.11 -22.32
C ARG A 282 9.99 -4.34 -20.87
N GLU A 283 10.49 -5.44 -20.30
CA GLU A 283 10.36 -5.76 -18.89
C GLU A 283 11.61 -5.29 -18.11
N PRO A 284 11.45 -4.64 -16.94
CA PRO A 284 12.57 -4.20 -16.13
C PRO A 284 13.14 -5.33 -15.28
N ILE A 285 14.39 -5.17 -14.89
CA ILE A 285 14.97 -5.85 -13.74
C ILE A 285 14.51 -5.10 -12.48
N THR A 286 13.50 -5.62 -11.80
CA THR A 286 12.99 -5.01 -10.56
C THR A 286 13.85 -5.43 -9.36
N VAL A 287 14.40 -4.46 -8.63
CA VAL A 287 15.37 -4.75 -7.55
C VAL A 287 14.76 -4.93 -6.16
N GLY A 288 13.62 -4.31 -5.90
CA GLY A 288 12.90 -4.34 -4.62
C GLY A 288 12.14 -5.65 -4.38
N LYS A 289 11.60 -5.80 -3.17
CA LYS A 289 10.74 -6.93 -2.79
C LYS A 289 9.55 -7.01 -3.76
N PRO A 290 9.09 -8.21 -4.17
CA PRO A 290 9.51 -9.55 -3.73
C PRO A 290 10.67 -10.17 -4.55
N ASN A 291 11.40 -9.37 -5.33
CA ASN A 291 12.40 -9.88 -6.27
C ASN A 291 13.71 -10.30 -5.60
N SER A 292 14.41 -11.24 -6.24
CA SER A 292 15.61 -11.87 -5.69
C SER A 292 16.85 -10.96 -5.67
N ALA A 293 16.83 -9.80 -6.34
CA ALA A 293 17.96 -8.88 -6.34
C ALA A 293 18.32 -8.40 -4.92
N SER A 294 17.32 -7.97 -4.14
CA SER A 294 17.49 -7.58 -2.74
C SER A 294 17.97 -8.74 -1.87
N PHE A 295 17.41 -9.95 -2.06
CA PHE A 295 17.85 -11.15 -1.34
C PHE A 295 19.31 -11.51 -1.64
N ASN A 296 19.69 -11.47 -2.91
CA ASN A 296 21.06 -11.78 -3.35
C ASN A 296 22.05 -10.75 -2.81
N TYR A 297 21.68 -9.47 -2.79
CA TYR A 297 22.48 -8.42 -2.14
C TYR A 297 22.67 -8.73 -0.64
N ILE A 298 21.59 -9.10 0.05
CA ILE A 298 21.64 -9.45 1.48
C ILE A 298 22.55 -10.66 1.72
N CYS A 299 22.43 -11.71 0.90
CA CYS A 299 23.25 -12.91 1.04
C CYS A 299 24.74 -12.62 0.81
N ARG A 300 25.10 -11.81 -0.19
CA ARG A 300 26.49 -11.40 -0.44
C ARG A 300 27.09 -10.65 0.75
N ARG A 301 26.32 -9.73 1.33
CA ARG A 301 26.82 -8.80 2.35
C ARG A 301 26.80 -9.37 3.77
N TRP A 302 25.77 -10.14 4.14
CA TRP A 302 25.58 -10.65 5.51
C TRP A 302 25.69 -12.17 5.64
N LYS A 303 25.75 -12.93 4.54
CA LYS A 303 25.86 -14.40 4.55
C LYS A 303 24.82 -15.06 5.46
N ILE A 304 23.55 -14.64 5.32
CA ILE A 304 22.44 -15.15 6.13
C ILE A 304 22.15 -16.62 5.81
N ASN A 305 21.60 -17.35 6.79
CA ASN A 305 21.01 -18.67 6.57
C ASN A 305 19.47 -18.50 6.49
N PRO A 306 18.82 -18.70 5.32
CA PRO A 306 17.39 -18.46 5.17
C PRO A 306 16.52 -19.23 6.15
N SER A 307 16.86 -20.50 6.43
CA SER A 307 16.10 -21.35 7.37
C SER A 307 16.07 -20.83 8.81
N LYS A 308 17.04 -19.98 9.18
CA LYS A 308 17.14 -19.29 10.47
C LYS A 308 16.92 -17.79 10.36
N THR A 309 16.34 -17.34 9.24
CA THR A 309 16.02 -15.94 8.99
C THR A 309 14.51 -15.77 8.94
N MET A 310 14.01 -14.68 9.54
CA MET A 310 12.60 -14.31 9.49
C MET A 310 12.41 -12.99 8.75
N MET A 311 11.51 -12.97 7.77
CA MET A 311 11.00 -11.75 7.14
C MET A 311 9.74 -11.29 7.88
N ILE A 312 9.73 -10.04 8.33
CA ILE A 312 8.60 -9.42 9.03
C ILE A 312 8.10 -8.25 8.19
N GLY A 313 6.82 -8.27 7.84
CA GLY A 313 6.21 -7.31 6.92
C GLY A 313 4.75 -7.06 7.20
N ASP A 314 4.18 -6.05 6.57
CA ASP A 314 2.75 -5.72 6.61
C ASP A 314 2.03 -6.05 5.28
N ARG A 315 2.77 -6.43 4.25
CA ARG A 315 2.24 -6.78 2.92
C ARG A 315 2.55 -8.22 2.52
N MET A 316 1.55 -8.89 1.96
CA MET A 316 1.63 -10.31 1.60
C MET A 316 2.26 -10.52 0.23
N ASN A 317 1.94 -9.67 -0.74
CA ASN A 317 2.46 -9.72 -2.12
C ASN A 317 3.92 -9.24 -2.23
N THR A 318 4.44 -8.51 -1.24
CA THR A 318 5.84 -8.08 -1.19
C THR A 318 6.62 -8.82 -0.12
N ASP A 319 6.32 -8.62 1.17
CA ASP A 319 7.15 -9.11 2.26
C ASP A 319 7.00 -10.60 2.51
N ILE A 320 5.76 -11.09 2.62
CA ILE A 320 5.51 -12.51 2.85
C ILE A 320 5.96 -13.31 1.64
N LEU A 321 5.60 -12.86 0.43
CA LEU A 321 6.09 -13.47 -0.79
C LEU A 321 7.62 -13.47 -0.88
N PHE A 322 8.29 -12.38 -0.50
CA PHE A 322 9.76 -12.32 -0.44
C PHE A 322 10.33 -13.34 0.54
N GLY A 323 9.76 -13.44 1.74
CA GLY A 323 10.17 -14.42 2.75
C GLY A 323 10.04 -15.86 2.27
N ARG A 324 8.83 -16.22 1.82
CA ARG A 324 8.48 -17.58 1.35
C ARG A 324 9.32 -17.98 0.14
N LYS A 325 9.45 -17.10 -0.86
CA LYS A 325 10.22 -17.33 -2.09
C LYS A 325 11.69 -17.69 -1.82
N HIS A 326 12.27 -17.17 -0.74
CA HIS A 326 13.67 -17.39 -0.41
C HIS A 326 13.88 -18.32 0.79
N GLY A 327 12.85 -19.08 1.21
CA GLY A 327 12.96 -20.09 2.25
C GLY A 327 13.15 -19.54 3.67
N MET A 328 12.70 -18.30 3.92
CA MET A 328 12.69 -17.68 5.24
C MET A 328 11.38 -17.96 5.96
N LYS A 329 11.40 -17.96 7.30
CA LYS A 329 10.15 -17.85 8.05
C LYS A 329 9.53 -16.47 7.84
N THR A 330 8.22 -16.37 7.97
CA THR A 330 7.48 -15.13 7.72
C THR A 330 6.53 -14.79 8.85
N LEU A 331 6.49 -13.51 9.22
CA LEU A 331 5.53 -12.97 10.18
C LEU A 331 4.86 -11.73 9.58
N LEU A 332 3.53 -11.80 9.39
CA LEU A 332 2.72 -10.67 8.97
C LEU A 332 2.27 -9.85 10.20
N VAL A 333 2.56 -8.55 10.23
CA VAL A 333 1.96 -7.63 11.20
C VAL A 333 0.74 -6.95 10.61
N LEU A 334 -0.34 -6.81 11.38
CA LEU A 334 -1.60 -6.20 10.94
C LEU A 334 -1.65 -4.68 11.15
N SER A 335 -0.50 -4.05 11.44
CA SER A 335 -0.37 -2.60 11.65
C SER A 335 -0.29 -1.78 10.37
N GLY A 336 -0.23 -2.43 9.21
CA GLY A 336 -0.11 -1.78 7.90
C GLY A 336 -1.15 -2.24 6.89
N CYS A 337 -0.71 -2.52 5.67
CA CYS A 337 -1.57 -2.65 4.49
C CYS A 337 -2.52 -3.85 4.50
N HIS A 338 -2.03 -5.06 4.78
CA HIS A 338 -2.90 -6.24 4.80
C HIS A 338 -3.39 -6.59 6.21
N GLN A 339 -4.62 -7.09 6.25
CA GLN A 339 -5.38 -7.42 7.43
C GLN A 339 -5.69 -8.92 7.48
N LEU A 340 -6.33 -9.37 8.56
CA LEU A 340 -6.67 -10.79 8.76
C LEU A 340 -7.55 -11.34 7.62
N GLU A 341 -8.41 -10.50 7.06
CA GLU A 341 -9.28 -10.80 5.93
C GLU A 341 -8.49 -11.16 4.66
N ASP A 342 -7.34 -10.54 4.44
CA ASP A 342 -6.49 -10.82 3.28
C ASP A 342 -5.83 -12.20 3.39
N ILE A 343 -5.42 -12.60 4.61
CA ILE A 343 -4.96 -13.97 4.89
C ILE A 343 -6.07 -14.97 4.56
N ARG A 344 -7.31 -14.73 5.02
CA ARG A 344 -8.46 -15.60 4.72
C ARG A 344 -8.69 -15.72 3.23
N LEU A 345 -8.59 -14.61 2.50
CA LEU A 345 -8.75 -14.60 1.06
C LEU A 345 -7.66 -15.42 0.36
N ALA A 346 -6.40 -15.30 0.78
CA ALA A 346 -5.29 -16.08 0.23
C ALA A 346 -5.43 -17.58 0.50
N VAL A 347 -5.85 -17.97 1.72
CA VAL A 347 -6.16 -19.36 2.07
C VAL A 347 -7.30 -19.89 1.20
N HIS A 348 -8.41 -19.15 1.11
CA HIS A 348 -9.56 -19.55 0.31
C HIS A 348 -9.21 -19.71 -1.18
N ARG A 349 -8.34 -18.84 -1.71
CA ARG A 349 -7.85 -18.89 -3.10
C ARG A 349 -6.71 -19.89 -3.31
N SER A 350 -6.28 -20.62 -2.29
CA SER A 350 -5.16 -21.56 -2.35
C SER A 350 -3.87 -20.92 -2.89
N LEU A 351 -3.47 -19.79 -2.29
CA LEU A 351 -2.24 -19.05 -2.64
C LEU A 351 -1.16 -19.22 -1.55
N PRO A 352 -0.52 -20.41 -1.44
CA PRO A 352 0.42 -20.76 -0.36
C PRO A 352 1.65 -19.85 -0.25
N SER A 353 2.06 -19.22 -1.35
CA SER A 353 3.20 -18.30 -1.38
C SER A 353 2.90 -16.94 -0.73
N LEU A 354 1.63 -16.60 -0.55
CA LEU A 354 1.20 -15.34 0.07
C LEU A 354 0.80 -15.52 1.53
N ILE A 355 0.59 -16.74 1.98
CA ILE A 355 0.15 -17.04 3.35
C ILE A 355 1.38 -17.03 4.25
N PRO A 356 1.40 -16.21 5.31
CA PRO A 356 2.53 -16.14 6.22
C PRO A 356 2.63 -17.40 7.08
N ASP A 357 3.76 -17.63 7.74
CA ASP A 357 3.87 -18.71 8.74
C ASP A 357 3.23 -18.26 10.06
N LEU A 358 3.45 -16.99 10.43
CA LEU A 358 2.95 -16.35 11.64
C LEU A 358 2.20 -15.03 11.33
N PHE A 359 1.30 -14.62 12.21
CA PHE A 359 0.75 -13.26 12.19
C PHE A 359 0.61 -12.68 13.60
N SER A 360 0.69 -11.35 13.71
CA SER A 360 0.49 -10.59 14.96
C SER A 360 -0.17 -9.25 14.67
N SER A 361 -0.85 -8.64 15.65
CA SER A 361 -1.42 -7.30 15.45
C SER A 361 -0.36 -6.22 15.21
N SER A 362 0.76 -6.30 15.92
CA SER A 362 1.95 -5.46 15.74
C SER A 362 3.18 -6.12 16.38
N LEU A 363 4.36 -5.51 16.22
CA LEU A 363 5.57 -5.94 16.96
C LEU A 363 5.41 -5.78 18.48
N GLY A 364 4.76 -4.69 18.92
CA GLY A 364 4.50 -4.45 20.34
C GLY A 364 3.66 -5.54 21.01
N ALA A 365 2.75 -6.19 20.27
CA ALA A 365 1.95 -7.29 20.78
C ALA A 365 2.74 -8.58 21.07
N LEU A 366 4.00 -8.65 20.62
CA LEU A 366 4.92 -9.76 20.89
C LEU A 366 5.76 -9.57 22.16
N LEU A 367 5.74 -8.36 22.74
CA LEU A 367 6.48 -8.04 23.95
C LEU A 367 5.80 -8.62 25.20
N PRO A 368 6.55 -9.19 26.16
CA PRO A 368 6.00 -9.61 27.45
C PRO A 368 5.37 -8.42 28.18
N LYS A 369 4.19 -8.62 28.78
CA LYS A 369 3.43 -7.58 29.49
C LYS A 369 4.20 -6.90 30.64
N GLU A 370 5.29 -7.50 31.12
CA GLU A 370 6.12 -7.02 32.24
C GLU A 370 7.41 -6.31 31.79
N ARG A 371 7.71 -6.26 30.48
CA ARG A 371 8.98 -5.73 29.92
C ARG A 371 8.81 -4.57 28.93
N ALA A 372 7.66 -3.90 28.93
CA ALA A 372 7.64 -2.53 28.44
C ALA A 372 8.48 -1.69 29.42
N LEU A 373 9.77 -1.50 29.10
CA LEU A 373 10.63 -0.58 29.84
C LEU A 373 9.87 0.75 29.94
N PRO A 374 9.69 1.32 31.14
CA PRO A 374 8.99 2.57 31.27
C PRO A 374 9.78 3.62 30.49
N LEU A 375 9.15 4.21 29.49
CA LEU A 375 9.55 5.50 28.96
C LEU A 375 9.62 6.48 30.15
N CYS A 376 10.83 6.72 30.67
CA CYS A 376 11.10 7.98 31.35
C CYS A 376 10.88 9.08 30.29
N ALA A 377 10.03 10.09 30.45
CA ALA A 377 9.21 10.48 31.58
C ALA A 377 7.94 11.20 31.08
N SER A 378 6.79 10.54 31.16
CA SER A 378 5.55 11.11 31.69
C SER A 378 4.57 9.95 31.82
N GLY A 379 4.29 9.51 33.04
CA GLY A 379 3.47 8.33 33.34
C GLY A 379 1.99 8.48 32.96
N ARG A 380 1.71 8.62 31.67
CA ARG A 380 0.37 8.56 31.10
C ARG A 380 0.43 7.61 29.93
N GLU A 381 -0.25 6.47 30.06
CA GLU A 381 -0.62 5.68 28.88
C GLU A 381 -1.23 6.64 27.85
N PRO A 382 -0.88 6.53 26.56
CA PRO A 382 -1.52 7.32 25.53
C PRO A 382 -3.01 7.00 25.55
N ILE A 383 -3.79 7.94 26.07
CA ILE A 383 -5.24 7.86 26.07
C ILE A 383 -5.65 7.86 24.59
N THR A 384 -6.07 6.72 24.06
CA THR A 384 -6.58 6.65 22.70
C THR A 384 -7.86 7.48 22.64
N VAL A 385 -7.75 8.66 22.03
CA VAL A 385 -8.87 9.57 21.78
C VAL A 385 -9.50 9.17 20.46
N GLY A 386 -10.81 8.94 20.45
CA GLY A 386 -11.57 8.51 19.26
C GLY A 386 -12.57 7.40 19.57
N LYS A 387 -13.46 7.10 18.62
CA LYS A 387 -14.41 6.00 18.71
C LYS A 387 -13.65 4.66 18.55
N PRO A 388 -13.91 3.61 19.35
CA PRO A 388 -14.97 3.46 20.35
C PRO A 388 -14.53 3.73 21.80
N ASN A 389 -13.53 4.59 22.03
CA ASN A 389 -12.91 4.80 23.33
C ASN A 389 -13.63 5.86 24.18
N SER A 390 -13.68 5.62 25.50
CA SER A 390 -14.45 6.42 26.45
C SER A 390 -13.93 7.85 26.62
N ALA A 391 -12.69 8.15 26.24
CA ALA A 391 -12.10 9.47 26.38
C ALA A 391 -12.89 10.55 25.61
N SER A 392 -13.27 10.25 24.36
CA SER A 392 -14.10 11.14 23.55
C SER A 392 -15.50 11.30 24.12
N PHE A 393 -16.11 10.22 24.59
CA PHE A 393 -17.42 10.26 25.23
C PHE A 393 -17.42 11.12 26.49
N ASN A 394 -16.43 10.93 27.37
CA ASN A 394 -16.28 11.70 28.60
C ASN A 394 -16.12 13.20 28.32
N TYR A 395 -15.35 13.57 27.29
CA TYR A 395 -15.25 14.95 26.85
C TYR A 395 -16.59 15.49 26.36
N ILE A 396 -17.33 14.72 25.54
CA ILE A 396 -18.63 15.15 25.01
C ILE A 396 -19.63 15.36 26.16
N CYS A 397 -19.72 14.42 27.10
CA CYS A 397 -20.58 14.54 28.28
C CYS A 397 -20.21 15.75 29.15
N ARG A 398 -18.92 16.01 29.37
CA ARG A 398 -18.47 17.20 30.14
C ARG A 398 -18.80 18.50 29.41
N ARG A 399 -18.57 18.55 28.09
CA ARG A 399 -18.67 19.78 27.29
C ARG A 399 -20.11 20.18 26.99
N TRP A 400 -20.97 19.21 26.69
CA TRP A 400 -22.34 19.45 26.21
C TRP A 400 -23.43 18.87 27.14
N LYS A 401 -23.05 18.24 28.26
CA LYS A 401 -23.99 17.69 29.26
C LYS A 401 -25.05 16.77 28.64
N ILE A 402 -24.64 15.97 27.65
CA ILE A 402 -25.56 15.05 26.97
C ILE A 402 -26.06 13.96 27.91
N ASN A 403 -27.32 13.56 27.74
CA ASN A 403 -27.86 12.36 28.37
C ASN A 403 -27.78 11.20 27.36
N PRO A 404 -26.94 10.17 27.58
CA PRO A 404 -26.75 9.10 26.60
C PRO A 404 -28.03 8.36 26.23
N SER A 405 -28.91 8.11 27.20
CA SER A 405 -30.21 7.47 26.97
C SER A 405 -31.16 8.25 26.06
N LYS A 406 -30.92 9.56 25.92
CA LYS A 406 -31.66 10.48 25.03
C LYS A 406 -30.82 10.93 23.83
N THR A 407 -29.66 10.32 23.60
CA THR A 407 -28.73 10.66 22.53
C THR A 407 -28.66 9.51 21.53
N MET A 408 -28.55 9.85 20.25
CA MET A 408 -28.35 8.89 19.17
C MET A 408 -26.96 9.07 18.57
N MET A 409 -26.21 7.98 18.48
CA MET A 409 -24.98 7.91 17.71
C MET A 409 -25.33 7.52 16.27
N ILE A 410 -24.98 8.41 15.34
CA ILE A 410 -25.22 8.25 13.91
C ILE A 410 -23.87 8.11 13.23
N GLY A 411 -23.69 7.06 12.43
CA GLY A 411 -22.43 6.82 11.72
C GLY A 411 -22.55 5.76 10.65
N ASP A 412 -21.47 5.50 9.95
CA ASP A 412 -21.41 4.59 8.81
C ASP A 412 -20.53 3.35 9.08
N ARG A 413 -19.95 3.25 10.29
CA ARG A 413 -19.07 2.14 10.69
C ARG A 413 -19.57 1.40 11.92
N MET A 414 -19.75 0.09 11.78
CA MET A 414 -20.19 -0.77 12.89
C MET A 414 -19.14 -0.89 14.01
N ASN A 415 -17.87 -1.07 13.64
CA ASN A 415 -16.76 -1.28 14.59
C ASN A 415 -16.31 -0.01 15.34
N THR A 416 -16.69 1.18 14.89
CA THR A 416 -16.39 2.43 15.59
C THR A 416 -17.66 3.11 16.11
N ASP A 417 -18.63 3.39 15.24
CA ASP A 417 -19.75 4.28 15.59
C ASP A 417 -20.83 3.55 16.36
N ILE A 418 -21.25 2.41 15.83
CA ILE A 418 -22.26 1.58 16.48
C ILE A 418 -21.69 1.05 17.79
N LEU A 419 -20.46 0.54 17.77
CA LEU A 419 -19.79 0.10 18.99
C LEU A 419 -19.66 1.22 20.03
N PHE A 420 -19.31 2.45 19.62
CA PHE A 420 -19.23 3.60 20.53
C PHE A 420 -20.59 3.96 21.13
N GLY A 421 -21.65 4.00 20.30
CA GLY A 421 -23.00 4.26 20.75
C GLY A 421 -23.50 3.22 21.75
N ARG A 422 -23.40 1.94 21.39
CA ARG A 422 -23.84 0.81 22.22
C ARG A 422 -23.08 0.75 23.54
N LYS A 423 -21.75 0.89 23.50
CA LYS A 423 -20.88 0.89 24.69
C LYS A 423 -21.24 1.98 25.71
N HIS A 424 -21.77 3.10 25.22
CA HIS A 424 -22.09 4.26 26.05
C HIS A 424 -23.59 4.48 26.29
N GLY A 425 -24.43 3.49 25.94
CA GLY A 425 -25.88 3.53 26.22
C GLY A 425 -26.66 4.52 25.35
N MET A 426 -26.14 4.87 24.17
CA MET A 426 -26.84 5.66 23.16
C MET A 426 -27.62 4.74 22.23
N LYS A 427 -28.73 5.25 21.66
CA LYS A 427 -29.32 4.61 20.48
C LYS A 427 -28.37 4.74 19.30
N THR A 428 -28.40 3.80 18.37
CA THR A 428 -27.49 3.74 17.23
C THR A 428 -28.21 3.66 15.91
N LEU A 429 -27.76 4.47 14.95
CA LEU A 429 -28.26 4.48 13.58
C LEU A 429 -27.08 4.30 12.62
N LEU A 430 -27.09 3.22 11.84
CA LEU A 430 -26.12 2.99 10.77
C LEU A 430 -26.61 3.58 9.45
N VAL A 431 -25.79 4.41 8.81
CA VAL A 431 -26.07 5.01 7.50
C VAL A 431 -25.36 4.20 6.42
N LEU A 432 -26.13 3.51 5.58
CA LEU A 432 -25.61 2.56 4.59
C LEU A 432 -24.96 3.22 3.36
N SER A 433 -25.08 4.54 3.20
CA SER A 433 -24.35 5.27 2.15
C SER A 433 -22.85 5.36 2.39
N GLY A 434 -22.34 4.90 3.55
CA GLY A 434 -20.91 4.91 3.87
C GLY A 434 -20.29 3.51 3.91
N CYS A 435 -19.44 3.26 4.90
CA CYS A 435 -18.50 2.14 4.91
C CYS A 435 -19.15 0.74 5.02
N HIS A 436 -20.07 0.53 5.97
CA HIS A 436 -20.73 -0.77 6.16
C HIS A 436 -22.11 -0.83 5.50
N GLN A 437 -22.45 -1.99 4.95
CA GLN A 437 -23.68 -2.28 4.21
C GLN A 437 -24.61 -3.22 4.98
N LEU A 438 -25.80 -3.49 4.42
CA LEU A 438 -26.81 -4.35 5.06
C LEU A 438 -26.28 -5.78 5.30
N GLU A 439 -25.42 -6.28 4.41
CA GLU A 439 -24.76 -7.58 4.52
C GLU A 439 -23.89 -7.68 5.78
N ASP A 440 -23.25 -6.59 6.20
CA ASP A 440 -22.40 -6.56 7.41
C ASP A 440 -23.25 -6.65 8.68
N ILE A 441 -24.43 -6.04 8.68
CA ILE A 441 -25.42 -6.19 9.77
C ILE A 441 -25.85 -7.65 9.87
N ARG A 442 -26.22 -8.27 8.73
CA ARG A 442 -26.63 -9.68 8.69
C ARG A 442 -25.52 -10.60 9.21
N LEU A 443 -24.26 -10.32 8.85
CA LEU A 443 -23.12 -11.07 9.33
C LEU A 443 -22.92 -10.93 10.85
N ALA A 444 -23.08 -9.72 11.40
CA ALA A 444 -22.99 -9.47 12.85
C ALA A 444 -24.12 -10.18 13.63
N VAL A 445 -25.33 -10.22 13.07
CA VAL A 445 -26.47 -10.98 13.62
C VAL A 445 -26.15 -12.49 13.61
N HIS A 446 -25.71 -13.02 12.47
CA HIS A 446 -25.38 -14.43 12.32
C HIS A 446 -24.26 -14.88 13.26
N ARG A 447 -23.28 -13.99 13.52
CA ARG A 447 -22.16 -14.23 14.44
C ARG A 447 -22.47 -13.91 15.91
N SER A 448 -23.70 -13.51 16.25
CA SER A 448 -24.10 -13.13 17.61
C SER A 448 -23.18 -12.06 18.23
N LEU A 449 -22.94 -10.97 17.50
CA LEU A 449 -22.13 -9.82 17.95
C LEU A 449 -23.02 -8.61 18.31
N PRO A 450 -23.76 -8.64 19.43
CA PRO A 450 -24.80 -7.66 19.76
C PRO A 450 -24.30 -6.23 19.99
N SER A 451 -23.00 -6.05 20.22
CA SER A 451 -22.37 -4.75 20.37
C SER A 451 -22.12 -4.03 19.03
N LEU A 452 -22.18 -4.75 17.92
CA LEU A 452 -21.97 -4.21 16.57
C LEU A 452 -23.29 -4.06 15.78
N ILE A 453 -24.37 -4.68 16.24
CA ILE A 453 -25.68 -4.59 15.60
C ILE A 453 -26.29 -3.22 15.94
N PRO A 454 -26.60 -2.38 14.94
CA PRO A 454 -27.21 -1.08 15.18
C PRO A 454 -28.68 -1.22 15.58
N ASP A 455 -29.22 -0.25 16.33
CA ASP A 455 -30.63 -0.24 16.70
C ASP A 455 -31.54 0.11 15.50
N LEU A 456 -31.03 0.94 14.59
CA LEU A 456 -31.67 1.35 13.35
C LEU A 456 -30.64 1.39 12.21
N PHE A 457 -31.09 1.27 10.97
CA PHE A 457 -30.27 1.60 9.80
C PHE A 457 -31.10 2.38 8.77
N SER A 458 -30.43 3.17 7.92
CA SER A 458 -31.06 3.88 6.81
C SER A 458 -30.13 3.94 5.61
N SER A 459 -30.68 3.95 4.40
CA SER A 459 -29.89 4.03 3.16
C SER A 459 -29.06 5.31 3.08
N SER A 460 -29.59 6.42 3.59
CA SER A 460 -28.88 7.70 3.75
C SER A 460 -29.57 8.55 4.82
N LEU A 461 -28.94 9.63 5.29
CA LEU A 461 -29.63 10.58 6.16
C LEU A 461 -30.76 11.34 5.46
N GLY A 462 -30.63 11.55 4.14
CA GLY A 462 -31.69 12.17 3.33
C GLY A 462 -32.97 11.33 3.31
N ALA A 463 -32.85 10.01 3.35
CA ALA A 463 -33.99 9.09 3.41
C ALA A 463 -34.80 9.18 4.72
N LEU A 464 -34.29 9.88 5.75
CA LEU A 464 -35.00 10.12 7.01
C LEU A 464 -35.84 11.40 7.00
N LEU A 465 -35.75 12.21 5.95
CA LEU A 465 -36.51 13.45 5.86
C LEU A 465 -37.95 13.21 5.36
N PRO A 466 -38.95 13.89 5.95
CA PRO A 466 -40.31 13.89 5.40
C PRO A 466 -40.32 14.44 3.97
N LYS A 467 -41.14 13.85 3.08
CA LYS A 467 -41.23 14.24 1.66
C LYS A 467 -41.52 15.73 1.46
N GLU A 468 -42.22 16.40 2.38
CA GLU A 468 -42.54 17.84 2.26
C GLU A 468 -41.43 18.80 2.75
N ARG A 469 -40.34 18.30 3.36
CA ARG A 469 -39.25 19.12 3.93
C ARG A 469 -37.86 18.85 3.33
N ALA A 470 -37.77 17.96 2.34
CA ALA A 470 -36.54 17.82 1.57
C ALA A 470 -36.28 19.11 0.79
N LEU A 471 -35.11 19.73 1.00
CA LEU A 471 -34.65 20.84 0.17
C LEU A 471 -34.72 20.42 -1.31
N PRO A 472 -35.11 21.30 -2.26
CA PRO A 472 -35.33 20.96 -3.67
C PRO A 472 -34.13 20.26 -4.36
N LEU A 473 -32.94 20.33 -3.77
CA LEU A 473 -31.72 19.65 -4.21
C LEU A 473 -31.73 18.13 -3.98
N TRP A 474 -32.64 17.59 -3.16
CA TRP A 474 -32.71 16.15 -2.84
C TRP A 474 -33.88 15.38 -3.48
N ASN A 475 -34.79 16.06 -4.19
CA ASN A 475 -35.91 15.43 -4.91
C ASN A 475 -35.51 14.72 -6.23
N ARG A 476 -34.30 14.12 -6.31
CA ARG A 476 -33.85 13.36 -7.50
C ARG A 476 -33.38 11.93 -7.21
N CYS A 477 -33.64 11.41 -6.02
CA CYS A 477 -33.48 9.98 -5.76
C CYS A 477 -34.81 9.42 -5.23
N GLU A 478 -35.77 9.24 -6.12
CA GLU A 478 -36.81 8.23 -5.90
C GLU A 478 -36.16 6.86 -6.12
N ILE A 479 -36.01 6.11 -5.02
CA ILE A 479 -35.93 4.65 -5.10
C ILE A 479 -37.24 4.17 -4.50
N ASP A 480 -38.06 3.59 -5.38
CA ASP A 480 -39.29 2.88 -5.06
C ASP A 480 -38.95 1.69 -4.16
N ILE A 481 -39.69 1.53 -3.06
CA ILE A 481 -39.61 0.36 -2.19
C ILE A 481 -41.01 -0.23 -2.12
N GLU A 482 -41.24 -1.26 -2.94
CA GLU A 482 -42.04 -2.42 -2.56
C GLU A 482 -41.09 -3.58 -2.17
#